data_AF-A0A949AF90-F1
#
_entry.id   AF-A0A949AF90-F1
#
_cell.length_a   1.000
_cell.length_b   1.000
_cell.length_c   1.000
_cell.angle_alpha   90.00
_cell.angle_beta   90.00
_cell.angle_gamma   90.00
#
_symmetry.space_group_name_H-M   'P 1'
#
loop_
_entity.id
_entity.type
_entity.pdbx_description
1 polymer ?
#
loop_
_entity_poly.entity_id
_entity_poly.type
_entity_poly.pdbx_seq_one_letter_code
_entity_poly.pdbx_strand_id
1 'polypeptide(L)'
;MKIKIILFILLCLVGIGIYSNALNGPFLFDDSIFVVNNIAIRDITKVSKIWNALLPQPSRFVGLYTFALNYHFHELNVFGYHATNLAIHIIVSCLVWWFV
;
A
#
# COMPACT_ATOMS: atom_id res chain seq x y z
N MET A 1 -17.72 0.96 -26.59
CA MET A 1 -17.43 -0.12 -25.60
C MET A 1 -16.02 -0.70 -25.76
N LYS A 2 -15.63 -1.19 -26.95
CA LYS A 2 -14.29 -1.77 -27.20
C LYS A 2 -13.12 -0.82 -26.85
N ILE A 3 -13.19 0.44 -27.26
CA ILE A 3 -12.14 1.45 -26.97
C ILE A 3 -11.96 1.68 -25.47
N LYS A 4 -13.05 1.76 -24.70
CA LYS A 4 -12.99 1.94 -23.24
C LYS A 4 -12.27 0.78 -22.56
N ILE A 5 -12.50 -0.45 -23.00
CA ILE A 5 -11.82 -1.64 -22.48
C ILE A 5 -10.31 -1.60 -22.81
N ILE A 6 -9.96 -1.20 -24.03
CA ILE A 6 -8.54 -1.05 -24.43
C ILE A 6 -7.84 0.00 -23.56
N LEU A 7 -8.46 1.16 -23.35
CA LEU A 7 -7.90 2.22 -22.51
C LEU A 7 -7.75 1.79 -21.05
N PHE A 8 -8.73 1.05 -20.52
CA PHE A 8 -8.66 0.49 -19.17
C PHE A 8 -7.47 -0.48 -19.03
N ILE A 9 -7.31 -1.41 -19.97
CA ILE A 9 -6.18 -2.35 -19.96
C ILE A 9 -4.86 -1.61 -20.09
N LEU A 10 -4.79 -0.63 -20.99
CA LEU A 10 -3.59 0.18 -21.17
C LEU A 10 -3.20 0.92 -19.90
N LEU A 11 -4.17 1.50 -19.18
CA LEU A 11 -3.96 2.18 -17.92
C LEU A 11 -3.34 1.23 -16.88
N CYS A 12 -3.89 0.02 -16.73
CA CYS A 12 -3.35 -0.99 -15.82
C CYS A 12 -1.92 -1.41 -16.21
N LEU A 13 -1.68 -1.70 -17.49
CA LEU A 13 -0.37 -2.15 -17.97
C LEU A 13 0.71 -1.07 -17.82
N VAL A 14 0.38 0.19 -18.13
CA VAL A 14 1.31 1.31 -17.95
C VAL A 14 1.61 1.53 -16.47
N GLY A 15 0.59 1.48 -15.61
CA GLY A 15 0.79 1.57 -14.16
C GLY A 15 1.73 0.48 -13.63
N ILE A 16 1.51 -0.78 -14.01
CA ILE A 16 2.39 -1.89 -13.64
C ILE A 16 3.80 -1.68 -14.19
N GLY A 17 3.92 -1.31 -15.47
CA GLY A 17 5.20 -1.12 -16.13
C GLY A 17 6.08 -0.07 -15.45
N ILE A 18 5.52 1.09 -15.13
CA ILE A 18 6.23 2.22 -14.49
C ILE A 18 6.76 1.83 -13.10
N TYR A 19 5.97 1.11 -12.31
CA TYR A 19 6.33 0.74 -10.93
C TYR A 19 7.00 -0.63 -10.79
N SER A 20 7.15 -1.39 -11.88
CA SER A 20 7.71 -2.75 -11.85
C SER A 20 9.11 -2.82 -11.23
N ASN A 21 9.94 -1.81 -11.48
CA ASN A 21 11.30 -1.71 -10.93
C ASN A 21 11.32 -1.37 -9.43
N ALA A 22 10.24 -0.78 -8.89
CA ALA A 22 10.14 -0.40 -7.49
C ALA A 22 9.74 -1.57 -6.58
N LEU A 23 9.21 -2.67 -7.13
CA LEU A 23 8.69 -3.81 -6.36
C LEU A 23 9.72 -4.47 -5.43
N ASN A 24 11.00 -4.40 -5.76
CA ASN A 24 12.09 -4.99 -4.96
C ASN A 24 12.97 -3.93 -4.27
N GLY A 25 12.57 -2.65 -4.30
CA GLY A 25 13.29 -1.60 -3.58
C GLY A 25 13.22 -1.83 -2.07
N PRO A 26 14.30 -1.58 -1.31
CA PRO A 26 14.32 -1.81 0.13
C PRO A 26 13.43 -0.80 0.87
N PHE A 27 13.14 -1.07 2.15
CA PHE A 27 12.58 -0.06 3.04
C PHE A 27 13.56 1.08 3.24
N LEU A 28 13.10 2.33 3.07
CA LEU A 28 13.94 3.52 3.17
C LEU A 28 13.24 4.62 3.99
N PHE A 29 14.04 5.52 4.58
CA PHE A 29 13.56 6.69 5.30
C PHE A 29 12.50 6.37 6.38
N ASP A 30 11.27 6.79 6.14
CA ASP A 30 10.16 6.72 7.08
C ASP A 30 9.61 5.30 7.23
N ASP A 31 9.88 4.39 6.28
CA ASP A 31 9.56 2.96 6.42
C ASP A 31 10.18 2.36 7.69
N SER A 32 11.36 2.85 8.08
CA SER A 32 12.02 2.43 9.31
C SER A 32 11.14 2.68 10.53
N ILE A 33 10.52 3.87 10.61
CA ILE A 33 9.68 4.28 11.74
C ILE A 33 8.29 3.66 11.66
N PHE A 34 7.70 3.61 10.46
CA PHE A 34 6.30 3.21 10.29
C PHE A 34 6.10 1.70 10.11
N VAL A 35 7.11 0.97 9.63
CA VAL A 35 7.02 -0.45 9.30
C VAL A 35 8.06 -1.30 10.03
N VAL A 36 9.35 -0.98 9.89
CA VAL A 36 10.44 -1.87 10.38
C VAL A 36 10.57 -1.87 11.90
N ASN A 37 10.46 -0.71 12.54
CA ASN A 37 10.59 -0.59 14.00
C ASN A 37 9.24 -0.39 14.71
N ASN A 38 8.14 -0.39 13.96
CA ASN A 38 6.82 -0.17 14.52
C ASN A 38 6.23 -1.45 15.11
N ILE A 39 6.36 -1.63 16.42
CA ILE A 39 5.78 -2.77 17.12
C ILE A 39 4.24 -2.78 17.14
N ALA A 40 3.59 -1.63 16.91
CA ALA A 40 2.14 -1.52 17.00
C ALA A 40 1.42 -2.27 15.86
N ILE A 41 2.07 -2.38 14.68
CA ILE A 41 1.49 -3.03 13.49
C ILE A 41 1.71 -4.56 13.46
N ARG A 42 2.37 -5.12 14.47
CA ARG A 42 2.73 -6.55 14.51
C ARG A 42 1.54 -7.47 14.78
N ASP A 43 0.45 -6.93 15.34
CA ASP A 43 -0.75 -7.68 15.68
C ASP A 43 -2.00 -6.89 15.23
N ILE A 44 -2.62 -7.36 14.15
CA ILE A 44 -3.81 -6.75 13.54
C ILE A 44 -5.02 -6.74 14.50
N THR A 45 -5.05 -7.62 15.51
CA THR A 45 -6.16 -7.69 16.47
C THR A 45 -6.08 -6.58 17.52
N LYS A 46 -4.90 -5.97 17.72
CA LYS A 46 -4.66 -4.91 18.71
C LYS A 46 -4.93 -3.54 18.11
N VAL A 47 -6.15 -3.32 17.61
CA VAL A 47 -6.58 -2.07 16.98
C VAL A 47 -6.28 -0.84 17.83
N SER A 48 -6.49 -0.91 19.14
CA SER A 48 -6.16 0.17 20.07
C SER A 48 -4.66 0.52 20.10
N LYS A 49 -3.76 -0.48 19.95
CA LYS A 49 -2.32 -0.22 19.84
C LYS A 49 -1.97 0.46 18.51
N ILE A 50 -2.61 0.06 17.43
CA ILE A 50 -2.43 0.68 16.11
C ILE A 50 -2.94 2.13 16.12
N TRP A 51 -4.10 2.38 16.74
CA TRP A 51 -4.67 3.71 16.90
C TRP A 51 -3.78 4.66 17.72
N ASN A 52 -3.12 4.13 18.76
CA ASN A 52 -2.27 4.88 19.67
C ASN A 52 -0.76 4.70 19.38
N ALA A 53 -0.38 4.32 18.16
CA ALA A 53 1.00 3.98 17.81
C ALA A 53 1.98 5.16 17.98
N LEU A 54 3.29 4.85 17.86
CA LEU A 54 4.50 5.65 18.17
C LEU A 54 4.50 7.15 17.79
N LEU A 55 3.62 7.57 16.89
CA LEU A 55 3.34 8.97 16.61
C LEU A 55 1.84 9.15 16.79
N PRO A 56 1.38 10.00 17.74
CA PRO A 56 -0.05 10.30 17.89
C PRO A 56 -0.48 11.17 16.70
N GLN A 57 -0.60 10.52 15.54
CA GLN A 57 -1.13 11.06 14.30
C GLN A 57 -2.39 10.24 14.00
N PRO A 58 -3.54 10.56 14.64
CA PRO A 58 -4.79 9.84 14.43
C PRO A 58 -5.20 9.79 12.95
N SER A 59 -4.76 10.78 12.16
CA SER A 59 -4.96 10.86 10.72
C SER A 59 -4.34 9.70 9.92
N ARG A 60 -3.39 8.94 10.49
CA ARG A 60 -2.72 7.84 9.79
C ARG A 60 -3.25 6.46 10.16
N PHE A 61 -4.34 6.36 10.95
CA PHE A 61 -4.87 5.06 11.39
C PHE A 61 -5.10 4.09 10.22
N VAL A 62 -5.79 4.53 9.16
CA VAL A 62 -6.05 3.68 7.99
C VAL A 62 -4.75 3.20 7.35
N GLY A 63 -3.77 4.09 7.17
CA GLY A 63 -2.46 3.73 6.63
C GLY A 63 -1.69 2.74 7.51
N LEU A 64 -1.67 2.96 8.83
CA LEU A 64 -1.04 2.06 9.79
C LEU A 64 -1.73 0.70 9.85
N TYR A 65 -3.05 0.65 9.73
CA TYR A 65 -3.80 -0.59 9.69
C TYR A 65 -3.54 -1.36 8.39
N THR A 66 -3.42 -0.67 7.25
CA THR A 66 -2.95 -1.28 6.00
C THR A 66 -1.53 -1.84 6.14
N PHE A 67 -0.62 -1.16 6.84
CA PHE A 67 0.70 -1.71 7.14
C PHE A 67 0.67 -2.91 8.08
N ALA A 68 -0.26 -2.94 9.04
CA ALA A 68 -0.47 -4.10 9.90
C ALA A 68 -0.98 -5.31 9.11
N LEU A 69 -1.90 -5.11 8.16
CA LEU A 69 -2.33 -6.15 7.24
C LEU A 69 -1.18 -6.63 6.36
N ASN A 70 -0.38 -5.73 5.78
CA ASN A 70 0.80 -6.12 5.01
C ASN A 70 1.78 -6.92 5.86
N TYR A 71 2.03 -6.52 7.11
CA TYR A 71 2.90 -7.26 8.02
C TYR A 71 2.34 -8.64 8.35
N HIS A 72 1.03 -8.76 8.57
CA HIS A 72 0.40 -10.04 8.87
C HIS A 72 0.59 -11.09 7.76
N PHE A 73 0.53 -10.66 6.49
CA PHE A 73 0.66 -11.58 5.35
C PHE A 73 2.09 -11.71 4.80
N HIS A 74 2.93 -10.69 4.98
CA HIS A 74 4.23 -10.60 4.31
C HIS A 74 5.40 -10.30 5.26
N GLU A 75 5.14 -10.09 6.55
CA GLU A 75 6.14 -9.68 7.55
C GLU A 75 7.00 -8.49 7.08
N LEU A 76 8.31 -8.63 6.95
CA LEU A 76 9.20 -7.60 6.42
C LEU A 76 9.61 -7.85 4.96
N ASN A 77 8.87 -8.71 4.24
CA ASN A 77 9.08 -8.89 2.81
C ASN A 77 8.56 -7.67 2.04
N VAL A 78 9.48 -6.84 1.57
CA VAL A 78 9.20 -5.55 0.94
C VAL A 78 8.33 -5.66 -0.32
N PHE A 79 8.44 -6.78 -1.05
CA PHE A 79 7.64 -7.02 -2.25
C PHE A 79 6.13 -6.96 -1.97
N GLY A 80 5.68 -7.53 -0.84
CA GLY A 80 4.26 -7.53 -0.49
C GLY A 80 3.70 -6.12 -0.27
N TYR A 81 4.50 -5.24 0.34
CA TYR A 81 4.12 -3.85 0.58
C TYR A 81 3.99 -3.08 -0.73
N HIS A 82 4.98 -3.20 -1.61
CA HIS A 82 4.98 -2.50 -2.90
C HIS A 82 3.91 -3.05 -3.85
N ALA A 83 3.67 -4.36 -3.84
CA ALA A 83 2.59 -4.97 -4.62
C ALA A 83 1.21 -4.48 -4.15
N THR A 84 0.96 -4.43 -2.84
CA THR A 84 -0.28 -3.86 -2.28
C THR A 84 -0.46 -2.39 -2.65
N ASN A 85 0.60 -1.59 -2.51
CA ASN A 85 0.56 -0.17 -2.87
C ASN A 85 0.29 0.04 -4.37
N LEU A 86 0.92 -0.76 -5.24
CA LEU A 86 0.70 -0.73 -6.68
C LEU A 86 -0.74 -1.12 -7.03
N ALA A 87 -1.29 -2.15 -6.39
CA ALA A 87 -2.68 -2.55 -6.58
C ALA A 87 -3.65 -1.42 -6.19
N ILE A 88 -3.45 -0.78 -5.03
CA ILE A 88 -4.25 0.37 -4.59
C ILE A 88 -4.14 1.52 -5.61
N HIS A 89 -2.93 1.82 -6.08
CA HIS A 89 -2.71 2.89 -7.06
C HIS A 89 -3.48 2.63 -8.36
N ILE A 90 -3.37 1.43 -8.92
CA ILE A 90 -4.10 1.04 -10.14
C ILE A 90 -5.60 1.11 -9.93
N ILE A 91 -6.12 0.57 -8.81
CA ILE A 91 -7.55 0.62 -8.50
C ILE A 91 -8.05 2.07 -8.45
N VAL A 92 -7.32 2.96 -7.75
CA VAL A 92 -7.71 4.37 -7.65
C VAL A 92 -7.63 5.07 -9.01
N SER A 93 -6.59 4.81 -9.82
CA SER A 93 -6.50 5.34 -11.18
C SER A 93 -7.68 4.90 -12.05
N CYS A 94 -8.08 3.64 -11.97
CA CYS A 94 -9.24 3.11 -12.68
C CYS A 94 -10.55 3.75 -12.20
N LEU A 95 -10.72 3.95 -10.89
CA LEU A 95 -11.90 4.60 -10.33
C LEU A 95 -12.00 6.06 -10.76
N VAL A 96 -10.89 6.80 -10.75
CA VAL A 96 -10.84 8.19 -11.23
C VAL A 96 -11.14 8.26 -12.72
N TRP A 97 -10.55 7.35 -13.53
CA TRP A 97 -10.84 7.28 -14.96
C TRP A 97 -12.30 6.94 -15.26
N TRP A 98 -12.96 6.15 -14.42
CA TRP A 98 -14.41 5.92 -14.54
C TRP A 98 -15.18 7.19 -14.15
N PHE A 99 -14.82 7.82 -13.02
CA PHE A 99 -15.56 8.97 -12.49
C PHE A 99 -15.61 10.17 -13.44
N VAL A 100 -14.53 10.42 -14.19
CA VAL A 100 -14.40 11.51 -15.17
C VAL A 100 -15.01 11.13 -16.52
#